data_AF-A0A8R7PH50-F1
#
_entry.id   AF-A0A8R7PH50-F1
#
_cell.length_a   1.000
_cell.length_b   1.000
_cell.length_c   1.000
_cell.angle_alpha   90.00
_cell.angle_beta   90.00
_cell.angle_gamma   90.00
#
_symmetry.space_group_name_H-M   'P 1'
#
loop_
_entity.id
_entity.type
_entity.pdbx_description
1 polymer ?
#
loop_
_entity_poly.entity_id
_entity_poly.type
_entity_poly.pdbx_seq_one_letter_code
_entity_poly.pdbx_strand_id
1 'polypeptide(L)'
;MVQRLTYRKRHSYATKSNQTRVVKTPGGRLVYQYTKKRASGPKCPVTGKKIQGIPHLRPTEYKRSRLSRNRRTVNRPYGGVLSGQAVRERLVHLVVTAGLAFSIVCYLTCLLQDHPCFPCRRAKDCEEGFEDPEDQGEAAIKVKWPRLFFGGQMVMSVQSSLRRMLSLWLLN
;
A
#
# COMPACT_ATOMS: atom_id res chain seq x y z
N MET A 1 23.09 -47.82 -22.78
CA MET A 1 21.94 -47.59 -21.87
C MET A 1 22.12 -46.28 -21.11
N VAL A 2 21.06 -45.51 -20.89
CA VAL A 2 21.09 -44.31 -20.03
C VAL A 2 21.15 -44.73 -18.55
N GLN A 3 21.90 -43.99 -17.72
CA GLN A 3 22.02 -44.27 -16.29
C GLN A 3 20.67 -44.11 -15.58
N ARG A 4 20.16 -45.19 -14.97
CA ARG A 4 18.94 -45.16 -14.12
C ARG A 4 19.26 -44.60 -12.74
N LEU A 5 18.28 -43.96 -12.11
CA LEU A 5 18.43 -43.23 -10.85
C LEU A 5 17.45 -43.71 -9.79
N THR A 6 17.91 -43.71 -8.54
CA THR A 6 17.12 -44.07 -7.35
C THR A 6 16.96 -42.88 -6.42
N TYR A 7 15.82 -42.79 -5.73
CA TYR A 7 15.59 -41.75 -4.73
C TYR A 7 16.58 -41.88 -3.56
N ARG A 8 17.07 -40.75 -3.05
CA ARG A 8 18.04 -40.71 -1.94
C ARG A 8 17.38 -40.64 -0.56
N LYS A 9 16.12 -40.19 -0.47
CA LYS A 9 15.32 -40.18 0.76
C LYS A 9 14.61 -41.51 0.96
N ARG A 10 14.25 -41.79 2.22
CA ARG A 10 13.40 -42.91 2.61
C ARG A 10 12.05 -42.97 1.86
N HIS A 11 11.47 -41.82 1.53
CA HIS A 11 10.17 -41.78 0.84
C HIS A 11 10.31 -42.12 -0.64
N SER A 12 9.73 -43.25 -1.04
CA SER A 12 9.75 -43.80 -2.40
C SER A 12 8.67 -43.22 -3.32
N TYR A 13 7.60 -42.65 -2.76
CA TYR A 13 6.44 -42.17 -3.54
C TYR A 13 6.68 -40.85 -4.27
N ALA A 14 6.12 -40.75 -5.48
CA ALA A 14 6.18 -39.56 -6.34
C ALA A 14 5.14 -38.51 -5.92
N THR A 15 5.31 -37.92 -4.74
CA THR A 15 4.41 -36.88 -4.22
C THR A 15 4.84 -35.47 -4.63
N LYS A 16 3.92 -34.50 -4.57
CA LYS A 16 4.21 -33.08 -4.90
C LYS A 16 5.33 -32.46 -4.04
N SER A 17 5.60 -32.98 -2.83
CA SER A 17 6.70 -32.52 -1.97
C SER A 17 8.03 -33.20 -2.28
N ASN A 18 7.99 -34.38 -2.92
CA ASN A 18 9.15 -35.18 -3.29
C ASN A 18 9.61 -34.90 -4.74
N GLN A 19 9.53 -33.63 -5.16
CA GLN A 19 9.99 -33.23 -6.49
C GLN A 19 11.52 -33.29 -6.56
N THR A 20 12.02 -33.88 -7.65
CA THR A 20 13.45 -34.09 -7.88
C THR A 20 13.89 -33.46 -9.20
N ARG A 21 15.16 -33.06 -9.25
CA ARG A 21 15.85 -32.62 -10.46
C ARG A 21 17.05 -33.53 -10.66
N VAL A 22 17.25 -34.02 -11.88
CA VAL A 22 18.47 -34.75 -12.26
C VAL A 22 19.60 -33.74 -12.47
N VAL A 23 20.70 -33.93 -11.76
CA VAL A 23 21.89 -33.08 -11.84
C VAL A 23 23.11 -33.96 -12.10
N LYS A 24 23.99 -33.52 -13.01
CA LYS A 24 25.32 -34.11 -13.21
C LYS A 24 26.23 -33.62 -12.08
N THR A 25 26.78 -34.55 -11.30
CA THR A 25 27.79 -34.21 -10.30
C THR A 25 29.15 -33.98 -10.98
N PRO A 26 30.07 -33.25 -10.33
CA PRO A 26 31.43 -33.07 -10.86
C PRO A 26 32.15 -34.41 -11.11
N GLY A 27 31.81 -35.49 -10.38
CA GLY A 27 32.31 -36.84 -10.63
C GLY A 27 31.66 -37.57 -11.81
N GLY A 28 30.96 -36.87 -12.71
CA GLY A 28 30.38 -37.42 -13.94
C GLY A 28 29.14 -38.30 -13.75
N ARG A 29 28.60 -38.41 -12.53
CA ARG A 29 27.44 -39.25 -12.22
C ARG A 29 26.14 -38.45 -12.27
N LEU A 30 25.08 -39.04 -12.83
CA LEU A 30 23.74 -38.48 -12.70
C LEU A 30 23.17 -38.81 -11.32
N VAL A 31 22.62 -37.81 -10.62
CA VAL A 31 22.05 -37.98 -9.28
C VAL A 31 20.79 -37.11 -9.13
N TYR A 32 19.79 -37.62 -8.39
CA TYR A 32 18.63 -36.81 -7.98
C TYR A 32 19.00 -35.81 -6.87
N GLN A 33 18.66 -34.55 -7.10
CA GLN A 33 18.63 -33.51 -6.07
C GLN A 33 17.18 -33.12 -5.76
N TYR A 34 16.86 -32.98 -4.47
CA TYR A 34 15.53 -32.60 -4.04
C TYR A 34 15.31 -31.11 -4.19
N THR A 35 14.27 -30.75 -4.93
CA THR A 35 13.88 -29.36 -5.11
C THR A 35 12.65 -29.09 -4.25
N LYS A 36 12.61 -27.93 -3.60
CA LYS A 36 11.42 -27.49 -2.87
C LYS A 36 10.32 -27.11 -3.86
N LYS A 37 9.05 -27.24 -3.44
CA LYS A 37 7.90 -26.72 -4.20
C LYS A 37 8.12 -25.24 -4.55
N ARG A 38 7.85 -24.88 -5.80
CA ARG A 38 7.85 -23.48 -6.26
C ARG A 38 6.79 -22.70 -5.48
N ALA A 39 7.19 -21.57 -4.91
CA ALA A 39 6.30 -20.71 -4.16
C ALA A 39 5.52 -19.79 -5.11
N SER A 40 4.26 -19.52 -4.76
CA SER A 40 3.52 -18.41 -5.34
C SER A 40 3.88 -17.13 -4.59
N GLY A 41 4.10 -16.04 -5.32
CA GLY A 41 4.34 -14.72 -4.73
C GLY A 41 3.10 -14.11 -4.08
N PRO A 42 3.27 -13.06 -3.27
CA PRO A 42 2.16 -12.32 -2.68
C PRO A 42 1.34 -11.64 -3.78
N LYS A 43 0.01 -11.73 -3.65
CA LYS A 43 -0.95 -11.16 -4.59
C LYS A 43 -1.73 -10.03 -3.92
N CYS A 44 -2.12 -9.04 -4.72
CA CYS A 44 -3.09 -8.03 -4.33
C CYS A 44 -4.48 -8.69 -4.18
N PRO A 45 -5.23 -8.44 -3.09
CA PRO A 45 -6.58 -8.98 -2.93
C PRO A 45 -7.60 -8.36 -3.89
N VAL A 46 -7.41 -7.10 -4.29
CA VAL A 46 -8.34 -6.38 -5.19
C VAL A 46 -8.09 -6.76 -6.65
N THR A 47 -6.85 -6.59 -7.11
CA THR A 47 -6.51 -6.79 -8.53
C THR A 47 -6.13 -8.23 -8.87
N GLY A 48 -5.83 -9.08 -7.88
CA GLY A 48 -5.27 -10.42 -8.10
C GLY A 48 -3.84 -10.46 -8.68
N LYS A 49 -3.32 -9.33 -9.15
CA LYS A 49 -1.96 -9.15 -9.67
C LYS A 49 -0.92 -9.42 -8.57
N LYS A 50 0.24 -9.96 -8.97
CA LYS A 50 1.38 -10.17 -8.08
C LYS A 50 2.00 -8.83 -7.70
N ILE A 51 2.46 -8.71 -6.46
CA ILE A 51 3.11 -7.48 -6.00
C ILE A 51 4.54 -7.44 -6.55
N GLN A 52 4.83 -6.39 -7.32
CA GLN A 52 6.14 -6.15 -7.90
C GLN A 52 7.17 -5.76 -6.82
N GLY A 53 8.43 -6.14 -7.01
CA GLY A 53 9.53 -5.82 -6.10
C GLY A 53 9.67 -6.77 -4.90
N ILE A 54 8.73 -7.69 -4.68
CA ILE A 54 8.82 -8.68 -3.60
C ILE A 54 9.19 -10.07 -4.17
N PRO A 55 10.25 -10.74 -3.68
CA PRO A 55 10.72 -12.00 -4.23
C PRO A 55 9.75 -13.16 -3.95
N HIS A 56 9.57 -14.07 -4.89
CA HIS A 56 8.67 -15.22 -4.73
C HIS A 56 9.35 -16.36 -3.96
N LEU A 57 9.24 -16.33 -2.64
CA LEU A 57 9.88 -17.29 -1.75
C LEU A 57 8.86 -18.06 -0.92
N ARG A 58 9.30 -19.15 -0.29
CA ARG A 58 8.45 -19.91 0.62
C ARG A 58 8.34 -19.18 1.96
N PRO A 59 7.25 -19.31 2.75
CA PRO A 59 7.10 -18.53 4.00
C PRO A 59 8.25 -18.71 5.01
N THR A 60 8.90 -19.88 5.02
CA THR A 60 10.09 -20.13 5.85
C THR A 60 11.31 -19.28 5.47
N GLU A 61 11.41 -18.87 4.20
CA GLU A 61 12.49 -18.02 3.67
C GLU A 61 12.20 -16.53 3.88
N TYR A 62 10.93 -16.14 4.05
CA TYR A 62 10.53 -14.78 4.43
C TYR A 62 10.83 -14.40 5.89
N LYS A 63 11.27 -15.37 6.70
CA LYS A 63 11.65 -15.12 8.10
C LYS A 63 12.75 -14.07 8.18
N ARG A 64 12.67 -13.23 9.23
CA ARG A 64 13.60 -12.11 9.48
C ARG A 64 15.08 -12.53 9.56
N SER A 65 15.35 -13.79 9.92
CA SER A 65 16.71 -14.35 9.99
C SER A 65 17.35 -14.62 8.63
N ARG A 66 16.56 -14.81 7.57
CA ARG A 66 17.09 -15.12 6.23
C ARG A 66 17.01 -13.96 5.26
N LEU A 67 16.00 -13.09 5.41
CA LEU A 67 15.78 -11.97 4.51
C LEU A 67 15.67 -10.65 5.27
N SER A 68 16.38 -9.64 4.78
CA SER A 68 16.34 -8.28 5.33
C SER A 68 14.97 -7.62 5.13
N ARG A 69 14.70 -6.51 5.84
CA ARG A 69 13.40 -5.80 5.74
C ARG A 69 13.17 -5.24 4.33
N ASN A 70 14.18 -4.60 3.74
CA ASN A 70 14.08 -3.98 2.42
C ASN A 70 13.57 -4.95 1.34
N ARG A 71 14.06 -6.20 1.34
CA ARG A 71 13.63 -7.22 0.37
C ARG A 71 12.21 -7.77 0.60
N ARG A 72 11.58 -7.48 1.74
CA ARG A 72 10.23 -7.98 2.10
C ARG A 72 9.13 -6.97 1.84
N THR A 73 9.47 -5.69 1.67
CA THR A 73 8.51 -4.59 1.62
C THR A 73 8.91 -3.58 0.56
N VAL A 74 7.93 -2.96 -0.09
CA VAL A 74 8.14 -1.79 -0.94
C VAL A 74 7.97 -0.51 -0.11
N ASN A 75 8.83 0.50 -0.31
CA ASN A 75 8.78 1.79 0.40
C ASN A 75 7.64 2.69 -0.10
N ARG A 76 6.39 2.31 0.20
CA ARG A 76 5.17 3.09 -0.06
C ARG A 76 4.04 2.63 0.87
N PRO A 77 2.94 3.40 1.03
CA PRO A 77 1.78 2.92 1.76
C PRO A 77 1.26 1.61 1.16
N TYR A 78 0.95 0.65 2.03
CA TYR A 78 0.48 -0.71 1.67
C TYR A 78 1.45 -1.54 0.80
N GLY A 79 2.76 -1.27 0.84
CA GLY A 79 3.83 -1.86 0.00
C GLY A 79 4.09 -3.37 0.12
N GLY A 80 3.15 -4.15 0.63
CA GLY A 80 3.19 -5.62 0.62
C GLY A 80 1.81 -6.27 0.60
N VAL A 81 0.75 -5.46 0.46
CA VAL A 81 -0.64 -5.91 0.50
C VAL A 81 -1.36 -5.54 -0.80
N LEU A 82 -1.18 -4.30 -1.27
CA LEU A 82 -1.86 -3.79 -2.45
C LEU A 82 -0.91 -3.61 -3.63
N SER A 83 -1.43 -3.62 -4.85
CA SER A 83 -0.70 -3.21 -6.05
C SER A 83 -0.50 -1.69 -6.09
N GLY A 84 0.39 -1.20 -6.97
CA GLY A 84 0.59 0.25 -7.14
C GLY A 84 -0.68 0.95 -7.62
N GLN A 85 -1.34 0.36 -8.61
CA GLN A 85 -2.60 0.85 -9.20
C GLN A 85 -3.71 0.95 -8.16
N ALA A 86 -3.95 -0.12 -7.38
CA ALA A 86 -4.99 -0.12 -6.35
C ALA A 86 -4.74 0.91 -5.23
N VAL A 87 -3.49 1.30 -4.99
CA VAL A 87 -3.19 2.37 -4.03
C VAL A 87 -3.46 3.75 -4.63
N ARG A 88 -3.20 3.96 -5.93
CA ARG A 88 -3.55 5.20 -6.62
C ARG A 88 -5.06 5.41 -6.66
N GLU A 89 -5.83 4.39 -7.02
CA GLU A 89 -7.30 4.44 -7.03
C GLU A 89 -7.88 4.82 -5.65
N ARG A 90 -7.33 4.23 -4.58
CA ARG A 90 -7.74 4.57 -3.21
C ARG A 90 -7.38 6.00 -2.83
N LEU A 91 -6.19 6.47 -3.23
CA LEU A 91 -5.79 7.86 -2.97
C LEU A 91 -6.71 8.84 -3.71
N VAL A 92 -6.97 8.61 -4.99
CA VAL A 92 -7.89 9.45 -5.79
C VAL A 92 -9.28 9.43 -5.17
N HIS A 93 -9.82 8.25 -4.84
CA HIS A 93 -11.13 8.14 -4.20
C HIS A 93 -11.19 8.91 -2.88
N LEU A 94 -10.16 8.80 -2.03
CA LEU A 94 -10.10 9.55 -0.77
C LEU A 94 -10.04 11.06 -0.99
N VAL A 95 -9.24 11.53 -1.94
CA VAL A 95 -9.12 12.96 -2.26
C VAL A 95 -10.44 13.51 -2.79
N VAL A 96 -11.09 12.81 -3.73
CA VAL A 96 -12.36 13.24 -4.33
C VAL A 96 -13.48 13.22 -3.28
N THR A 97 -13.63 12.14 -2.51
CA THR A 97 -14.69 12.04 -1.50
C THR A 97 -14.51 13.04 -0.36
N ALA A 98 -13.27 13.23 0.12
CA ALA A 98 -12.97 14.23 1.13
C ALA A 98 -13.15 15.66 0.62
N GLY A 99 -12.77 15.96 -0.63
CA GLY A 99 -12.97 17.26 -1.27
C GLY A 99 -14.45 17.59 -1.47
N LEU A 100 -15.24 16.62 -1.96
CA LEU A 100 -16.70 16.77 -2.08
C LEU A 100 -17.36 16.95 -0.70
N ALA A 101 -16.95 16.18 0.31
CA ALA A 101 -17.46 16.36 1.67
C ALA A 101 -17.11 17.73 2.24
N PHE A 102 -15.91 18.26 2.00
CA PHE A 102 -15.52 19.60 2.43
C PHE A 102 -16.35 20.68 1.74
N SER A 103 -16.58 20.55 0.43
CA SER A 103 -17.43 21.47 -0.34
C SER A 103 -18.89 21.40 0.09
N ILE A 104 -19.43 20.19 0.31
CA ILE A 104 -20.81 19.96 0.74
C ILE A 104 -21.02 20.52 2.15
N VAL A 105 -20.11 20.26 3.09
CA VAL A 105 -20.19 20.80 4.46
C VAL A 105 -20.11 22.33 4.43
N CYS A 106 -19.21 22.92 3.64
CA CYS A 106 -19.13 24.37 3.48
C CYS A 106 -20.42 24.97 2.89
N TYR A 107 -21.02 24.29 1.92
CA TYR A 107 -22.27 24.73 1.29
C TYR A 107 -23.46 24.62 2.25
N LEU A 108 -23.54 23.52 3.02
CA LEU A 108 -24.57 23.32 4.05
C LEU A 108 -24.41 24.30 5.22
N THR A 109 -23.19 24.61 5.67
CA THR A 109 -23.00 25.64 6.71
C THR A 109 -23.32 27.04 6.20
N CYS A 110 -23.05 27.36 4.92
CA CYS A 110 -23.49 28.62 4.31
C CYS A 110 -25.01 28.73 4.18
N LEU A 111 -25.73 27.63 3.91
CA LEU A 111 -27.20 27.65 3.81
C LEU A 111 -27.92 27.71 5.17
N LEU A 112 -27.25 27.36 6.27
CA LEU A 112 -27.87 27.29 7.61
C LEU A 112 -27.56 28.49 8.53
N GLN A 113 -26.64 29.39 8.18
CA GLN A 113 -26.36 30.59 8.99
C GLN A 113 -25.89 31.79 8.14
N ASP A 114 -26.64 32.90 8.20
CA ASP A 114 -26.17 34.25 7.88
C ASP A 114 -25.18 34.74 8.97
N HIS A 115 -23.93 34.29 8.91
CA HIS A 115 -22.83 34.91 9.66
C HIS A 115 -21.64 35.21 8.74
N PRO A 116 -20.99 36.37 8.91
CA PRO A 116 -20.08 36.95 7.93
C PRO A 116 -18.81 36.11 7.76
N CYS A 117 -18.47 35.91 6.50
CA CYS A 117 -17.35 35.16 5.96
C CYS A 117 -16.00 35.55 6.57
N PHE A 118 -15.07 34.58 6.75
CA PHE A 118 -13.67 34.68 6.32
C PHE A 118 -12.95 33.30 6.39
N PRO A 119 -12.10 32.90 5.42
CA PRO A 119 -11.67 33.59 4.20
C PRO A 119 -12.22 32.93 2.92
N CYS A 120 -13.16 33.62 2.26
CA CYS A 120 -13.16 33.67 0.80
C CYS A 120 -12.12 34.73 0.39
N ARG A 121 -10.91 34.30 0.01
CA ARG A 121 -10.01 35.13 -0.81
C ARG A 121 -9.63 34.34 -2.07
N ARG A 122 -10.25 34.79 -3.17
CA ARG A 122 -10.04 34.47 -4.60
C ARG A 122 -10.43 33.09 -5.10
N ALA A 123 -11.58 33.06 -5.77
CA ALA A 123 -12.02 32.01 -6.69
C ALA A 123 -11.29 32.03 -8.06
N LYS A 124 -10.09 32.63 -8.17
CA LYS A 124 -9.33 32.70 -9.45
C LYS A 124 -8.10 31.78 -9.52
N ASP A 125 -7.82 31.00 -8.48
CA ASP A 125 -6.67 30.08 -8.47
C ASP A 125 -7.09 28.58 -8.49
N CYS A 126 -8.36 28.27 -8.79
CA CYS A 126 -8.87 26.88 -8.80
C CYS A 126 -9.00 26.27 -10.21
N GLU A 127 -8.41 26.86 -11.23
CA GLU A 127 -8.19 26.19 -12.52
C GLU A 127 -6.70 25.88 -12.67
N GLU A 128 -6.23 24.86 -11.95
CA GLU A 128 -5.07 24.12 -12.40
C GLU A 128 -5.52 22.70 -12.74
N GLY A 129 -5.53 22.44 -14.04
CA GLY A 129 -6.14 21.32 -14.70
C GLY A 129 -5.71 19.95 -14.18
N PHE A 130 -6.65 19.03 -14.22
CA PHE A 130 -6.37 17.61 -14.24
C PHE A 130 -5.97 17.22 -15.67
N GLU A 131 -4.68 17.30 -15.99
CA GLU A 131 -4.12 16.65 -17.17
C GLU A 131 -3.87 15.17 -16.84
N ASP A 132 -4.48 14.29 -17.63
CA ASP A 132 -4.17 12.86 -17.62
C ASP A 132 -2.71 12.63 -18.08
N PRO A 133 -1.85 11.97 -17.29
CA PRO A 133 -0.55 11.57 -17.79
C PRO A 133 -0.66 10.22 -18.52
N GLU A 134 -0.73 10.29 -19.85
CA GLU A 134 -0.22 9.22 -20.71
C GLU A 134 1.29 9.04 -20.47
N ASP A 135 1.72 7.80 -20.61
CA ASP A 135 3.02 7.22 -20.26
C ASP A 135 4.25 8.04 -20.70
N GLN A 136 4.99 8.70 -19.79
CA GLN A 136 6.45 8.89 -19.90
C GLN A 136 7.14 8.89 -18.52
N GLY A 137 8.35 8.35 -18.49
CA GLY A 137 9.13 8.06 -17.29
C GLY A 137 9.58 9.28 -16.50
N GLU A 138 9.98 9.00 -15.26
CA GLU A 138 10.83 9.84 -14.40
C GLU A 138 10.39 11.31 -14.23
N ALA A 139 9.43 11.55 -13.34
CA ALA A 139 9.32 12.85 -12.70
C ALA A 139 8.99 12.70 -11.21
N ALA A 140 9.88 13.22 -10.39
CA ALA A 140 9.73 13.30 -8.95
C ALA A 140 8.46 14.10 -8.60
N ILE A 141 7.48 13.45 -7.99
CA ILE A 141 6.36 14.14 -7.34
C ILE A 141 6.92 14.82 -6.09
N LYS A 142 7.35 16.07 -6.25
CA LYS A 142 7.73 16.95 -5.15
C LYS A 142 6.43 17.51 -4.55
N VAL A 143 5.76 16.70 -3.74
CA VAL A 143 4.68 17.18 -2.87
C VAL A 143 5.28 18.17 -1.88
N LYS A 144 5.13 19.47 -2.18
CA LYS A 144 5.38 20.54 -1.23
C LYS A 144 4.26 20.51 -0.20
N TRP A 145 4.49 19.76 0.88
CA TRP A 145 3.65 19.86 2.07
C TRP A 145 3.70 21.31 2.55
N PRO A 146 2.57 21.99 2.79
CA PRO A 146 2.60 23.21 3.55
C PRO A 146 3.19 22.87 4.92
N ARG A 147 4.32 23.51 5.24
CA ARG A 147 4.82 23.63 6.61
C ARG A 147 3.68 24.24 7.41
N LEU A 148 2.91 23.41 8.10
CA LEU A 148 2.02 23.84 9.16
C LEU A 148 2.92 24.50 10.20
N PHE A 149 2.94 25.83 10.14
CA PHE A 149 3.52 26.69 11.15
C PHE A 149 2.77 26.41 12.45
N PHE A 150 3.38 25.57 13.29
CA PHE A 150 3.21 25.66 14.73
C PHE A 150 3.89 26.96 15.16
N GLY A 151 3.08 27.98 15.43
CA GLY A 151 3.57 29.29 15.83
C GLY A 151 2.46 30.18 16.36
N GLY A 152 2.10 29.98 17.62
CA GLY A 152 1.71 31.06 18.52
C GLY A 152 0.31 31.67 18.36
N GLN A 153 -0.51 31.44 19.39
CA GLN A 153 -1.66 32.24 19.83
C GLN A 153 -2.92 32.17 18.96
N MET A 154 -3.76 31.17 19.23
CA MET A 154 -5.18 31.48 19.45
C MET A 154 -5.61 30.88 20.78
N VAL A 155 -5.73 31.80 21.73
CA VAL A 155 -5.93 31.61 23.15
C VAL A 155 -7.38 31.17 23.39
N MET A 156 -7.55 29.98 23.97
CA MET A 156 -8.57 29.62 24.97
C MET A 156 -10.07 29.94 24.76
N SER A 157 -10.55 30.33 23.57
CA SER A 157 -11.99 30.65 23.39
C SER A 157 -12.83 29.49 22.84
N VAL A 158 -12.24 28.49 22.17
CA VAL A 158 -13.01 27.40 21.52
C VAL A 158 -13.26 26.21 22.47
N GLN A 159 -12.45 26.04 23.52
CA GLN A 159 -12.63 24.94 24.48
C GLN A 159 -13.80 25.16 25.46
N SER A 160 -14.18 26.40 25.76
CA SER A 160 -15.30 26.71 26.65
C SER A 160 -16.67 26.50 25.97
N SER A 161 -16.77 26.79 24.67
CA SER A 161 -17.98 26.54 23.88
C SER A 161 -18.26 25.06 23.67
N LEU A 162 -17.22 24.23 23.45
CA LEU A 162 -17.41 22.77 23.32
C LEU A 162 -17.86 22.12 24.63
N ARG A 163 -17.39 22.61 25.79
CA ARG A 163 -17.85 22.12 27.09
C ARG A 163 -19.31 22.49 27.37
N ARG A 164 -19.76 23.69 26.98
CA ARG A 164 -21.17 24.10 27.11
C ARG A 164 -22.10 23.32 26.18
N MET A 165 -21.65 23.01 24.95
CA MET A 165 -22.44 22.18 24.04
C MET A 165 -22.53 20.72 24.50
N LEU A 166 -21.44 20.14 25.03
CA LEU A 166 -21.49 18.78 25.59
C LEU A 166 -22.34 18.68 26.87
N SER A 167 -22.39 19.72 27.71
CA SER A 167 -23.24 19.71 28.91
C SER A 167 -24.74 19.83 28.60
N LEU A 168 -25.11 20.50 27.50
CA LEU A 168 -26.51 20.59 27.06
C LEU A 168 -27.00 19.32 26.34
N TRP A 169 -26.07 18.51 25.81
CA TRP A 169 -26.38 17.26 25.12
C TRP A 169 -26.48 16.04 26.05
N LEU A 170 -25.95 16.12 27.28
CA LEU A 170 -25.99 15.04 28.29
C LEU A 170 -27.17 15.14 29.27
N LEU A 171 -28.08 16.11 29.09
CA LEU A 171 -29.24 16.36 29.95
C LEU A 171 -30.58 16.30 29.19
N ASN A 172 -30.60 15.67 28.00
CA ASN A 172 -31.81 15.33 27.26
C ASN A 172 -31.72 13.89 26.77
#